data_AF-A0A383F680-F1
#
_entry.id   AF-A0A383F680-F1
#
_cell.length_a   1.000
_cell.length_b   1.000
_cell.length_c   1.000
_cell.angle_alpha   90.00
_cell.angle_beta   90.00
_cell.angle_gamma   90.00
#
_symmetry.space_group_name_H-M   'P 1'
#
loop_
_entity.id
_entity.type
_entity.pdbx_description
1 polymer ?
#
loop_
_entity_poly.entity_id
_entity_poly.type
_entity_poly.pdbx_seq_one_letter_code
_entity_poly.pdbx_strand_id
1 'polypeptide(L)'
;KTSKSEATSVAVAKDATVTDIDFAMTQAKYGTITGTVTDENDSALQGWAFVDLFTYPTEGKITHENMWDYATEMIEMFYDQNSGQYTIKVAAGDYILGVGGDSNGTRYRSQFYNGAYDPKKATKITLAEDETKTIDFKLYPELRIEQDYFSQPGNENVAQLKISGTLSFEAADDSSGSRSIMKMPDNTGPPPSIPAPIYGLNADIVIEGITFKAGKMYAVITDPKDNT
;
A
#
# COMPACT_ATOMS: atom_id res chain seq x y z
N LYS A 1 11.86 27.32 -22.23
CA LYS A 1 12.81 27.14 -21.10
C LYS A 1 12.05 27.43 -19.84
N THR A 2 11.80 26.44 -19.00
CA THR A 2 11.00 26.57 -17.77
C THR A 2 11.78 26.13 -16.53
N SER A 3 13.01 25.62 -16.68
CA SER A 3 13.84 25.20 -15.55
C SER A 3 14.75 26.33 -15.07
N LYS A 4 14.94 26.42 -13.75
CA LYS A 4 15.79 27.44 -13.11
C LYS A 4 17.26 27.33 -13.52
N SER A 5 17.74 26.12 -13.83
CA SER A 5 19.12 25.86 -14.27
C SER A 5 19.46 26.46 -15.64
N GLU A 6 18.45 26.81 -16.44
CA GLU A 6 18.63 27.43 -17.76
C GLU A 6 18.58 28.96 -17.72
N ALA A 7 18.44 29.57 -16.53
CA ALA A 7 18.33 31.02 -16.38
C ALA A 7 19.66 31.73 -16.68
N THR A 8 19.58 32.82 -17.45
CA THR A 8 20.72 33.69 -17.72
C THR A 8 20.99 34.59 -16.51
N SER A 9 22.21 34.57 -15.97
CA SER A 9 22.60 35.44 -14.86
C SER A 9 22.69 36.90 -15.30
N VAL A 10 22.16 37.81 -14.48
CA VAL A 10 22.30 39.26 -14.66
C VAL A 10 23.23 39.79 -13.58
N ALA A 11 24.35 40.41 -13.99
CA ALA A 11 25.29 41.04 -13.08
C ALA A 11 25.00 42.53 -12.95
N VAL A 12 24.86 43.03 -11.73
CA VAL A 12 24.65 44.46 -11.43
C VAL A 12 25.87 44.98 -10.67
N ALA A 13 26.50 46.04 -11.19
CA ALA A 13 27.58 46.73 -10.50
C ALA A 13 27.02 47.80 -9.54
N LYS A 14 27.79 48.11 -8.48
CA LYS A 14 27.43 49.16 -7.53
C LYS A 14 27.20 50.49 -8.27
N ASP A 15 26.12 51.16 -7.94
CA ASP A 15 25.70 52.46 -8.50
C ASP A 15 25.47 52.46 -10.03
N ALA A 16 25.34 51.27 -10.65
CA ALA A 16 25.04 51.13 -12.08
C ALA A 16 23.59 50.72 -12.32
N THR A 17 22.98 51.27 -13.37
CA THR A 17 21.69 50.81 -13.91
C THR A 17 21.96 49.82 -15.03
N VAL A 18 21.40 48.62 -14.95
CA VAL A 18 21.42 47.64 -16.05
C VAL A 18 20.17 47.86 -16.89
N THR A 19 20.35 48.28 -18.14
CA THR A 19 19.29 48.51 -19.13
C THR A 19 19.21 47.33 -20.11
N ASP A 20 18.23 47.37 -21.02
CA ASP A 20 18.10 46.44 -22.16
C ASP A 20 17.90 44.96 -21.76
N ILE A 21 17.25 44.73 -20.61
CA ILE A 21 16.75 43.42 -20.21
C ILE A 21 15.32 43.27 -20.70
N ASP A 22 15.20 42.85 -21.95
CA ASP A 22 13.94 42.49 -22.57
C ASP A 22 13.83 40.96 -22.69
N PHE A 23 12.68 40.40 -22.32
CA PHE A 23 12.38 38.99 -22.53
C PHE A 23 11.01 38.84 -23.19
N ALA A 24 10.99 38.12 -24.31
CA ALA A 24 9.76 37.69 -24.93
C ALA A 24 9.22 36.48 -24.16
N MET A 25 7.98 36.59 -23.65
CA MET A 25 7.30 35.44 -23.07
C MET A 25 6.80 34.55 -24.21
N THR A 26 7.41 33.37 -24.36
CA THR A 26 6.87 32.31 -25.20
C THR A 26 5.94 31.42 -24.38
N GLN A 27 4.92 30.87 -25.01
CA GLN A 27 4.03 29.91 -24.34
C GLN A 27 4.87 28.74 -23.83
N ALA A 28 4.76 28.45 -22.54
CA ALA A 28 5.43 27.29 -21.95
C ALA A 28 4.87 26.02 -22.61
N LYS A 29 5.76 25.15 -23.07
CA LYS A 29 5.39 23.81 -23.48
C LYS A 29 5.34 22.90 -22.26
N TYR A 30 4.30 22.12 -22.15
CA TYR A 30 4.05 21.27 -20.98
C TYR A 30 3.34 19.98 -21.39
N GLY A 31 3.53 18.94 -20.60
CA GLY A 31 2.61 17.81 -20.57
C GLY A 31 1.55 18.01 -19.49
N THR A 32 0.45 17.27 -19.61
CA THR A 32 -0.68 17.28 -18.68
C THR A 32 -0.89 15.89 -18.10
N ILE A 33 -1.02 15.78 -16.79
CA ILE A 33 -1.54 14.58 -16.12
C ILE A 33 -2.86 14.95 -15.48
N THR A 34 -3.90 14.19 -15.74
CA THR A 34 -5.22 14.36 -15.14
C THR A 34 -5.77 13.03 -14.66
N GLY A 35 -6.82 13.05 -13.87
CA GLY A 35 -7.55 11.87 -13.45
C GLY A 35 -8.44 12.19 -12.27
N THR A 36 -8.99 11.15 -11.66
CA THR A 36 -9.79 11.26 -10.45
C THR A 36 -9.16 10.52 -9.27
N VAL A 37 -9.46 10.99 -8.06
CA VAL A 37 -9.13 10.34 -6.80
C VAL A 37 -10.43 9.97 -6.11
N THR A 38 -10.70 8.68 -5.99
CA THR A 38 -11.87 8.15 -5.30
C THR A 38 -11.48 7.26 -4.14
N ASP A 39 -12.38 7.15 -3.16
CA ASP A 39 -12.32 6.16 -2.10
C ASP A 39 -12.78 4.77 -2.58
N GLU A 40 -12.82 3.81 -1.66
CA GLU A 40 -13.24 2.44 -1.90
C GLU A 40 -14.70 2.33 -2.41
N ASN A 41 -15.52 3.36 -2.16
CA ASN A 41 -16.93 3.46 -2.55
C ASN A 41 -17.15 4.31 -3.81
N ASP A 42 -16.09 4.58 -4.58
CA ASP A 42 -16.12 5.38 -5.81
C ASP A 42 -16.57 6.83 -5.57
N SER A 43 -16.38 7.35 -4.35
CA SER A 43 -16.72 8.72 -3.96
C SER A 43 -15.46 9.58 -3.86
N ALA A 44 -15.58 10.87 -4.16
CA ALA A 44 -14.49 11.83 -3.92
C ALA A 44 -14.21 11.93 -2.43
N LEU A 45 -12.93 12.09 -2.06
CA LEU A 45 -12.52 12.17 -0.66
C LEU A 45 -13.18 13.38 0.04
N GLN A 46 -13.86 13.12 1.15
CA GLN A 46 -14.57 14.13 1.95
C GLN A 46 -13.66 14.60 3.09
N GLY A 47 -12.68 15.43 2.78
CA GLY A 47 -11.69 15.88 3.76
C GLY A 47 -10.58 16.67 3.09
N TRP A 48 -9.44 16.02 2.89
CA TRP A 48 -8.35 16.59 2.11
C TRP A 48 -7.71 15.50 1.26
N ALA A 49 -7.21 15.88 0.10
CA ALA A 49 -6.41 15.03 -0.76
C ALA A 49 -5.08 15.71 -1.05
N PHE A 50 -4.04 14.91 -1.29
CA PHE A 50 -2.78 15.38 -1.84
C PHE A 50 -2.46 14.60 -3.09
N VAL A 51 -1.88 15.31 -4.06
CA VAL A 51 -1.40 14.77 -5.33
C VAL A 51 0.03 15.25 -5.46
N ASP A 52 0.98 14.35 -5.21
CA ASP A 52 2.41 14.66 -5.19
C ASP A 52 3.08 14.12 -6.45
N LEU A 53 3.83 14.99 -7.12
CA LEU A 53 4.63 14.64 -8.28
C LEU A 53 6.12 14.76 -7.94
N PHE A 54 6.86 13.69 -8.21
CA PHE A 54 8.30 13.61 -8.00
C PHE A 54 9.02 13.36 -9.32
N THR A 55 10.16 13.98 -9.53
CA THR A 55 11.04 13.73 -10.67
C THR A 55 11.63 12.33 -10.53
N TYR A 56 11.56 11.51 -11.58
CA TYR A 56 12.16 10.18 -11.55
C TYR A 56 13.69 10.32 -11.48
N PRO A 57 14.36 9.73 -10.47
CA PRO A 57 15.82 9.84 -10.33
C PRO A 57 16.54 9.17 -11.51
N THR A 58 17.49 9.87 -12.12
CA THR A 58 18.39 9.30 -13.15
C THR A 58 19.45 8.38 -12.54
N GLU A 59 19.80 8.60 -11.27
CA GLU A 59 20.76 7.81 -10.50
C GLU A 59 20.21 7.52 -9.10
N GLY A 60 20.53 6.34 -8.56
CA GLY A 60 20.04 5.92 -7.25
C GLY A 60 18.59 5.42 -7.26
N LYS A 61 17.96 5.40 -6.07
CA LYS A 61 16.55 5.03 -5.91
C LYS A 61 15.85 6.05 -5.05
N ILE A 62 14.61 6.34 -5.40
CA ILE A 62 13.71 7.07 -4.52
C ILE A 62 13.30 6.17 -3.35
N THR A 63 13.20 6.77 -2.17
CA THR A 63 12.91 6.13 -0.88
C THR A 63 11.99 7.05 -0.09
N HIS A 64 11.43 6.58 1.02
CA HIS A 64 10.55 7.43 1.82
C HIS A 64 11.33 8.61 2.45
N GLU A 65 12.61 8.39 2.72
CA GLU A 65 13.50 9.35 3.38
C GLU A 65 13.94 10.49 2.44
N ASN A 66 14.12 10.20 1.15
CA ASN A 66 14.65 11.16 0.16
C ASN A 66 13.64 11.59 -0.91
N MET A 67 12.40 11.10 -0.91
CA MET A 67 11.43 11.43 -1.98
C MET A 67 11.19 12.93 -2.12
N TRP A 68 11.23 13.68 -1.02
CA TRP A 68 11.03 15.13 -1.02
C TRP A 68 12.17 15.90 -1.68
N ASP A 69 13.37 15.32 -1.80
CA ASP A 69 14.48 15.91 -2.56
C ASP A 69 14.20 15.90 -4.07
N TYR A 70 13.27 15.05 -4.51
CA TYR A 70 12.84 14.91 -5.90
C TYR A 70 11.50 15.60 -6.20
N ALA A 71 10.94 16.36 -5.25
CA ALA A 71 9.69 17.08 -5.46
C ALA A 71 9.78 17.98 -6.71
N THR A 72 8.81 17.84 -7.62
CA THR A 72 8.82 18.58 -8.88
C THR A 72 8.14 19.93 -8.72
N GLU A 73 8.77 20.99 -9.24
CA GLU A 73 8.09 22.27 -9.44
C GLU A 73 7.09 22.14 -10.60
N MET A 74 5.80 22.16 -10.25
CA MET A 74 4.71 22.06 -11.20
C MET A 74 4.38 23.44 -11.77
N ILE A 75 4.03 23.49 -13.06
CA ILE A 75 3.54 24.71 -13.71
C ILE A 75 2.13 25.03 -13.22
N GLU A 76 1.31 23.99 -13.05
CA GLU A 76 -0.04 24.08 -12.50
C GLU A 76 -0.37 22.79 -11.74
N MET A 77 -1.04 22.94 -10.60
CA MET A 77 -1.68 21.85 -9.87
C MET A 77 -3.07 22.33 -9.46
N PHE A 78 -4.09 21.58 -9.87
CA PHE A 78 -5.48 21.84 -9.52
C PHE A 78 -6.12 20.55 -9.02
N TYR A 79 -6.91 20.65 -7.95
CA TYR A 79 -7.71 19.57 -7.39
C TYR A 79 -9.11 20.09 -7.08
N ASP A 80 -10.14 19.45 -7.62
CA ASP A 80 -11.54 19.72 -7.28
C ASP A 80 -12.00 18.72 -6.22
N GLN A 81 -12.21 19.21 -5.01
CA GLN A 81 -12.67 18.40 -3.88
C GLN A 81 -14.04 17.74 -4.11
N ASN A 82 -14.90 18.32 -4.95
CA ASN A 82 -16.25 17.81 -5.15
C ASN A 82 -16.27 16.61 -6.09
N SER A 83 -15.48 16.67 -7.17
CA SER A 83 -15.39 15.60 -8.17
C SER A 83 -14.22 14.63 -7.93
N GLY A 84 -13.26 15.01 -7.09
CA GLY A 84 -12.00 14.31 -6.92
C GLY A 84 -11.07 14.45 -8.13
N GLN A 85 -11.42 15.29 -9.11
CA GLN A 85 -10.61 15.49 -10.31
C GLN A 85 -9.35 16.28 -9.99
N TYR A 86 -8.22 15.82 -10.53
CA TYR A 86 -6.96 16.54 -10.46
C TYR A 86 -6.40 16.83 -11.85
N THR A 87 -5.61 17.90 -11.95
CA THR A 87 -4.87 18.29 -13.15
C THR A 87 -3.51 18.82 -12.76
N ILE A 88 -2.46 18.28 -13.38
CA ILE A 88 -1.07 18.68 -13.21
C ILE A 88 -0.53 19.09 -14.58
N LYS A 89 0.07 20.28 -14.66
CA LYS A 89 0.88 20.68 -15.83
C LYS A 89 2.33 20.77 -15.41
N VAL A 90 3.20 20.15 -16.18
CA VAL A 90 4.63 20.05 -15.89
C VAL A 90 5.42 20.00 -17.19
N ALA A 91 6.71 20.33 -17.14
CA ALA A 91 7.59 20.16 -18.29
C ALA A 91 7.62 18.68 -18.76
N ALA A 92 8.03 18.43 -20.00
CA ALA A 92 8.26 17.06 -20.45
C ALA A 92 9.38 16.42 -19.61
N GLY A 93 9.22 15.16 -19.24
CA GLY A 93 10.15 14.47 -18.35
C GLY A 93 9.64 13.12 -17.85
N ASP A 94 10.43 12.52 -16.96
CA ASP A 94 10.11 11.28 -16.27
C ASP A 94 9.72 11.58 -14.82
N TYR A 95 8.59 11.04 -14.38
CA TYR A 95 7.98 11.35 -13.09
C TYR A 95 7.49 10.11 -12.33
N ILE A 96 7.20 10.32 -11.05
CA ILE A 96 6.50 9.42 -10.15
C ILE A 96 5.34 10.21 -9.56
N LEU A 97 4.14 9.64 -9.64
CA LEU A 97 2.90 10.24 -9.13
C LEU A 97 2.41 9.46 -7.92
N GLY A 98 2.18 10.16 -6.80
CA GLY A 98 1.61 9.63 -5.57
C GLY A 98 0.36 10.41 -5.16
N VAL A 99 -0.64 9.70 -4.64
CA VAL A 99 -1.91 10.29 -4.18
C VAL A 99 -2.30 9.68 -2.84
N GLY A 100 -2.80 10.50 -1.92
CA GLY A 100 -3.41 10.04 -0.68
C GLY A 100 -4.30 11.12 -0.06
N GLY A 101 -4.72 10.91 1.18
CA GLY A 101 -5.53 11.92 1.86
C GLY A 101 -6.31 11.39 3.05
N ASP A 102 -7.42 12.06 3.32
CA ASP A 102 -8.38 11.73 4.36
C ASP A 102 -9.80 11.95 3.82
N SER A 103 -10.70 11.04 4.18
CA SER A 103 -12.14 11.16 3.95
C SER A 103 -12.86 10.95 5.28
N ASN A 104 -13.41 12.02 5.86
CA ASN A 104 -14.18 12.00 7.11
C ASN A 104 -13.47 11.30 8.29
N GLY A 105 -12.15 11.46 8.42
CA GLY A 105 -11.35 10.83 9.48
C GLY A 105 -10.79 9.44 9.12
N THR A 106 -11.17 8.89 7.96
CA THR A 106 -10.53 7.72 7.38
C THR A 106 -9.29 8.16 6.62
N ARG A 107 -8.11 7.73 7.08
CA ARG A 107 -6.83 8.08 6.45
C ARG A 107 -6.47 7.10 5.33
N TYR A 108 -6.18 7.65 4.16
CA TYR A 108 -5.70 6.92 3.00
C TYR A 108 -4.20 7.15 2.84
N ARG A 109 -3.42 6.08 2.96
CA ARG A 109 -1.97 6.14 2.71
C ARG A 109 -1.70 6.54 1.25
N SER A 110 -0.60 7.25 1.05
CA SER A 110 -0.06 7.50 -0.29
C SER A 110 0.06 6.21 -1.11
N GLN A 111 -0.64 6.18 -2.24
CA GLN A 111 -0.55 5.19 -3.29
C GLN A 111 0.12 5.82 -4.50
N PHE A 112 1.15 5.18 -5.03
CA PHE A 112 1.80 5.54 -6.28
C PHE A 112 1.10 4.88 -7.47
N TYR A 113 1.25 5.48 -8.65
CA TYR A 113 0.72 4.95 -9.91
C TYR A 113 0.99 3.44 -10.09
N ASN A 114 -0.04 2.72 -10.56
CA ASN A 114 -0.15 1.25 -10.60
C ASN A 114 -0.20 0.55 -9.22
N GLY A 115 -0.69 1.24 -8.18
CA GLY A 115 -1.02 0.61 -6.89
C GLY A 115 0.18 0.29 -6.00
N ALA A 116 1.34 0.89 -6.25
CA ALA A 116 2.51 0.70 -5.39
C ALA A 116 2.40 1.57 -4.13
N TYR A 117 2.78 1.05 -2.96
CA TYR A 117 2.80 1.81 -1.70
C TYR A 117 4.22 2.09 -1.17
N ASP A 118 5.22 1.51 -1.82
CA ASP A 118 6.64 1.74 -1.57
C ASP A 118 7.20 2.58 -2.72
N PRO A 119 7.77 3.77 -2.47
CA PRO A 119 8.34 4.61 -3.52
C PRO A 119 9.42 3.87 -4.33
N LYS A 120 10.15 2.91 -3.75
CA LYS A 120 11.15 2.09 -4.48
C LYS A 120 10.54 1.22 -5.57
N LYS A 121 9.22 0.98 -5.51
CA LYS A 121 8.45 0.18 -6.46
C LYS A 121 7.52 1.02 -7.33
N ALA A 122 7.58 2.35 -7.22
CA ALA A 122 6.71 3.23 -7.98
C ALA A 122 6.99 3.12 -9.48
N THR A 123 5.94 3.18 -10.29
CA THR A 123 6.04 3.10 -11.74
C THR A 123 6.46 4.45 -12.31
N LYS A 124 7.47 4.44 -13.20
CA LYS A 124 7.90 5.62 -13.95
C LYS A 124 6.83 6.05 -14.96
N ILE A 125 6.51 7.34 -14.96
CA ILE A 125 5.62 7.99 -15.93
C ILE A 125 6.50 8.87 -16.84
N THR A 126 6.61 8.52 -18.12
CA THR A 126 7.27 9.37 -19.12
C THR A 126 6.23 10.26 -19.80
N LEU A 127 6.41 11.57 -19.74
CA LEU A 127 5.49 12.58 -20.26
C LEU A 127 6.19 13.47 -21.30
N ALA A 128 5.64 13.56 -22.52
CA ALA A 128 6.15 14.42 -23.59
C ALA A 128 5.49 15.82 -23.59
N GLU A 129 6.06 16.73 -24.39
CA GLU A 129 5.43 18.04 -24.64
C GLU A 129 4.07 17.84 -25.31
N ASP A 130 3.07 18.60 -24.88
CA ASP A 130 1.68 18.56 -25.38
C ASP A 130 0.98 17.20 -25.21
N GLU A 131 1.58 16.27 -24.46
CA GLU A 131 0.95 14.99 -24.11
C GLU A 131 -0.05 15.18 -22.96
N THR A 132 -1.19 14.48 -23.03
CA THR A 132 -2.11 14.33 -21.90
C THR A 132 -2.20 12.87 -21.49
N LYS A 133 -1.98 12.59 -20.20
CA LYS A 133 -2.23 11.28 -19.60
C LYS A 133 -3.37 11.36 -18.60
N THR A 134 -4.29 10.41 -18.68
CA THR A 134 -5.34 10.19 -17.68
C THR A 134 -4.94 9.04 -16.77
N ILE A 135 -4.87 9.29 -15.46
CA ILE A 135 -4.46 8.32 -14.43
C ILE A 135 -5.44 8.42 -13.26
N ASP A 136 -6.32 7.45 -13.11
CA ASP A 136 -7.28 7.44 -12.02
C ASP A 136 -6.76 6.63 -10.82
N PHE A 137 -7.07 7.10 -9.62
CA PHE A 137 -6.71 6.47 -8.35
C PHE A 137 -7.98 6.06 -7.60
N LYS A 138 -8.07 4.78 -7.28
CA LYS A 138 -9.02 4.26 -6.29
C LYS A 138 -8.24 3.88 -5.03
N LEU A 139 -8.43 4.66 -3.98
CA LEU A 139 -7.74 4.49 -2.71
C LEU A 139 -8.51 3.54 -1.81
N TYR A 140 -7.76 2.82 -0.98
CA TYR A 140 -8.31 1.95 0.05
C TYR A 140 -7.73 2.40 1.39
N PRO A 141 -8.54 2.40 2.47
CA PRO A 141 -8.06 2.76 3.79
C PRO A 141 -6.95 1.80 4.22
N GLU A 142 -6.01 2.28 5.04
CA GLU A 142 -5.08 1.36 5.69
C GLU A 142 -5.87 0.39 6.56
N LEU A 143 -5.72 -0.91 6.30
CA LEU A 143 -6.32 -1.95 7.13
C LEU A 143 -5.58 -2.00 8.47
N ARG A 144 -6.08 -1.25 9.45
CA ARG A 144 -5.53 -1.20 10.80
C ARG A 144 -6.10 -2.35 11.63
N ILE A 145 -5.52 -3.55 11.48
CA ILE A 145 -5.91 -4.74 12.27
C ILE A 145 -5.34 -4.63 13.68
N GLU A 146 -6.08 -3.98 14.58
CA GLU A 146 -5.83 -4.00 16.02
C GLU A 146 -6.46 -5.25 16.67
N GLN A 147 -6.11 -5.51 17.93
CA GLN A 147 -6.59 -6.70 18.66
C GLN A 147 -8.12 -6.80 18.68
N ASP A 148 -8.80 -5.65 18.71
CA ASP A 148 -10.25 -5.51 18.73
C ASP A 148 -10.85 -5.22 17.35
N TYR A 149 -10.08 -5.19 16.26
CA TYR A 149 -10.54 -4.81 14.92
C TYR A 149 -11.80 -5.56 14.49
N PHE A 150 -11.86 -6.88 14.67
CA PHE A 150 -13.04 -7.70 14.33
C PHE A 150 -14.23 -7.52 15.30
N SER A 151 -14.00 -6.84 16.42
CA SER A 151 -15.03 -6.53 17.44
C SER A 151 -15.53 -5.09 17.35
N GLN A 152 -14.89 -4.25 16.53
CA GLN A 152 -15.29 -2.84 16.34
C GLN A 152 -16.58 -2.75 15.50
N PRO A 153 -17.50 -1.81 15.83
CA PRO A 153 -18.68 -1.55 15.02
C PRO A 153 -18.32 -1.23 13.57
N GLY A 154 -19.04 -1.82 12.60
CA GLY A 154 -18.78 -1.68 11.17
C GLY A 154 -17.89 -2.78 10.56
N ASN A 155 -17.26 -3.62 11.38
CA ASN A 155 -16.40 -4.73 10.94
C ASN A 155 -17.08 -6.11 11.03
N GLU A 156 -18.39 -6.17 11.24
CA GLU A 156 -19.14 -7.41 11.50
C GLU A 156 -19.06 -8.41 10.33
N ASN A 157 -18.86 -7.89 9.12
CA ASN A 157 -18.82 -8.65 7.87
C ASN A 157 -17.43 -8.70 7.23
N VAL A 158 -16.39 -8.21 7.89
CA VAL A 158 -15.03 -8.24 7.32
C VAL A 158 -14.55 -9.68 7.23
N ALA A 159 -14.17 -10.09 6.02
CA ALA A 159 -13.68 -11.43 5.75
C ALA A 159 -12.43 -11.71 6.62
N GLN A 160 -12.57 -12.61 7.59
CA GLN A 160 -11.42 -13.15 8.31
C GLN A 160 -10.65 -14.04 7.32
N LEU A 161 -9.39 -13.68 7.03
CA LEU A 161 -8.49 -14.53 6.27
C LEU A 161 -8.27 -15.84 7.05
N LYS A 162 -9.03 -16.86 6.70
CA LYS A 162 -8.80 -18.24 7.16
C LYS A 162 -7.77 -18.87 6.23
N ILE A 163 -6.52 -18.98 6.69
CA ILE A 163 -5.54 -19.82 6.00
C ILE A 163 -6.00 -21.27 6.20
N SER A 164 -6.52 -21.88 5.14
CA SER A 164 -6.87 -23.30 5.09
C SER A 164 -6.01 -24.01 4.05
N GLY A 165 -5.41 -25.12 4.45
CA GLY A 165 -4.65 -26.01 3.57
C GLY A 165 -4.65 -27.43 4.14
N THR A 166 -4.30 -28.40 3.30
CA THR A 166 -4.19 -29.80 3.71
C THR A 166 -2.84 -30.01 4.39
N LEU A 167 -2.86 -30.45 5.65
CA LEU A 167 -1.66 -30.96 6.31
C LEU A 167 -1.50 -32.43 5.87
N SER A 168 -0.55 -32.68 4.97
CA SER A 168 -0.23 -34.05 4.54
C SER A 168 0.71 -34.71 5.54
N PHE A 169 0.44 -35.98 5.84
CA PHE A 169 1.31 -36.84 6.65
C PHE A 169 2.14 -37.73 5.73
N GLU A 170 3.38 -38.01 6.09
CA GLU A 170 4.21 -38.98 5.37
C GLU A 170 3.71 -40.40 5.65
N ALA A 171 3.69 -41.25 4.62
CA ALA A 171 3.26 -42.64 4.72
C ALA A 171 4.35 -43.58 5.25
N ALA A 172 5.60 -43.10 5.32
CA ALA A 172 6.77 -43.84 5.80
C ALA A 172 7.70 -42.91 6.59
N ASP A 173 8.58 -43.49 7.40
CA ASP A 173 9.61 -42.75 8.14
C ASP A 173 10.79 -42.39 7.21
N ASP A 174 10.65 -41.39 6.34
CA ASP A 174 11.73 -40.93 5.46
C ASP A 174 12.19 -39.48 5.70
N SER A 175 11.75 -38.85 6.80
CA SER A 175 12.26 -37.53 7.20
C SER A 175 13.76 -37.58 7.59
N SER A 176 14.60 -36.92 6.78
CA SER A 176 16.04 -36.71 7.06
C SER A 176 16.33 -35.41 7.82
N GLY A 177 15.43 -34.97 8.71
CA GLY A 177 15.59 -33.72 9.45
C GLY A 177 14.81 -33.62 10.76
N SER A 178 15.21 -32.68 11.62
CA SER A 178 14.82 -32.50 13.04
C SER A 178 13.35 -32.15 13.34
N ARG A 179 12.36 -32.69 12.60
CA ARG A 179 10.94 -32.47 12.85
C ARG A 179 10.19 -33.81 12.83
N SER A 180 9.74 -34.27 13.99
CA SER A 180 8.92 -35.48 14.14
C SER A 180 7.45 -35.13 14.39
N ILE A 181 6.54 -35.65 13.56
CA ILE A 181 5.08 -35.65 13.81
C ILE A 181 4.68 -37.09 14.18
N MET A 182 3.84 -37.26 15.20
CA MET A 182 3.52 -38.58 15.76
C MET A 182 2.60 -39.40 14.85
N LYS A 183 2.89 -40.70 14.69
CA LYS A 183 2.11 -41.67 13.90
C LYS A 183 0.75 -41.94 14.54
N MET A 184 -0.31 -42.00 13.72
CA MET A 184 -1.59 -42.62 14.13
C MET A 184 -1.53 -44.14 13.87
N PRO A 185 -1.92 -45.00 14.85
CA PRO A 185 -1.78 -46.43 14.71
C PRO A 185 -3.08 -47.09 14.23
N ASP A 186 -3.32 -47.15 12.92
CA ASP A 186 -4.04 -48.23 12.23
C ASP A 186 -4.44 -47.88 10.79
N ASN A 187 -4.40 -48.89 9.92
CA ASN A 187 -4.57 -48.80 8.48
C ASN A 187 -6.05 -48.83 8.06
N THR A 188 -6.94 -48.22 8.84
CA THR A 188 -8.38 -48.10 8.54
C THR A 188 -8.78 -46.64 8.39
N GLY A 189 -8.06 -45.96 7.48
CA GLY A 189 -8.22 -44.58 7.04
C GLY A 189 -9.27 -43.72 7.77
N PRO A 190 -8.87 -42.65 8.48
CA PRO A 190 -9.84 -41.71 9.04
C PRO A 190 -10.66 -41.07 7.91
N PRO A 191 -11.87 -40.55 8.19
CA PRO A 191 -12.55 -39.70 7.22
C PRO A 191 -11.59 -38.58 6.77
N PRO A 192 -11.61 -38.16 5.50
CA PRO A 192 -10.63 -37.25 4.90
C PRO A 192 -10.56 -35.87 5.59
N SER A 193 -11.49 -35.59 6.51
CA SER A 193 -11.51 -34.44 7.39
C SER A 193 -12.19 -34.82 8.70
N ILE A 194 -11.56 -34.52 9.83
CA ILE A 194 -12.23 -34.51 11.15
C ILE A 194 -12.26 -33.06 11.63
N PRO A 195 -13.42 -32.40 11.70
CA PRO A 195 -13.52 -31.09 12.33
C PRO A 195 -13.26 -31.24 13.84
N ALA A 196 -12.20 -30.60 14.33
CA ALA A 196 -11.85 -30.61 15.75
C ALA A 196 -11.92 -29.18 16.31
N PRO A 197 -12.59 -28.96 17.45
CA PRO A 197 -12.52 -27.68 18.15
C PRO A 197 -11.10 -27.47 18.69
N ILE A 198 -10.59 -26.25 18.53
CA ILE A 198 -9.30 -25.81 19.09
C ILE A 198 -9.60 -24.91 20.28
N TYR A 199 -8.99 -25.22 21.42
CA TYR A 199 -9.13 -24.46 22.64
C TYR A 199 -7.84 -23.72 22.96
N GLY A 200 -7.97 -22.42 23.21
CA GLY A 200 -6.95 -21.63 23.89
C GLY A 200 -7.22 -21.63 25.39
N LEU A 201 -6.17 -21.80 26.19
CA LEU A 201 -6.28 -21.80 27.64
C LEU A 201 -5.75 -20.49 28.23
N ASN A 202 -6.53 -19.89 29.12
CA ASN A 202 -6.19 -18.64 29.82
C ASN A 202 -5.39 -18.87 31.10
N ALA A 203 -5.28 -20.13 31.55
CA ALA A 203 -4.50 -20.56 32.70
C ALA A 203 -4.06 -22.02 32.50
N ASP A 204 -3.02 -22.43 33.22
CA ASP A 204 -2.59 -23.82 33.25
C ASP A 204 -3.70 -24.70 33.85
N ILE A 205 -4.04 -25.80 33.19
CA ILE A 205 -5.05 -26.76 33.67
C ILE A 205 -4.49 -28.17 33.62
N VAL A 206 -4.84 -29.01 34.60
CA VAL A 206 -4.45 -30.42 34.65
C VAL A 206 -5.68 -31.28 34.44
N ILE A 207 -5.66 -32.12 33.41
CA ILE A 207 -6.73 -33.09 33.11
C ILE A 207 -6.07 -34.47 33.07
N GLU A 208 -6.56 -35.40 33.91
CA GLU A 208 -6.04 -36.78 34.01
C GLU A 208 -4.51 -36.87 34.16
N GLY A 209 -3.92 -35.95 34.92
CA GLY A 209 -2.47 -35.91 35.16
C GLY A 209 -1.64 -35.26 34.05
N ILE A 210 -2.26 -34.84 32.94
CA ILE A 210 -1.60 -34.11 31.86
C ILE A 210 -1.76 -32.61 32.10
N THR A 211 -0.66 -31.87 32.08
CA THR A 211 -0.67 -30.40 32.23
C THR A 211 -0.78 -29.71 30.87
N PHE A 212 -1.85 -28.94 30.70
CA PHE A 212 -2.07 -28.06 29.56
C PHE A 212 -1.71 -26.63 29.99
N LYS A 213 -0.90 -25.96 29.19
CA LYS A 213 -0.28 -24.67 29.53
C LYS A 213 -1.04 -23.50 28.94
N ALA A 214 -1.15 -22.42 29.70
CA ALA A 214 -1.71 -21.15 29.24
C ALA A 214 -0.94 -20.62 28.01
N GLY A 215 -1.66 -20.01 27.07
CA GLY A 215 -1.08 -19.44 25.86
C GLY A 215 -0.69 -20.46 24.77
N LYS A 216 -0.99 -21.75 24.98
CA LYS A 216 -0.90 -22.78 23.95
C LYS A 216 -2.29 -23.15 23.43
N MET A 217 -2.33 -23.55 22.16
CA MET A 217 -3.56 -24.05 21.52
C MET A 217 -3.57 -25.56 21.55
N TYR A 218 -4.71 -26.14 21.89
CA TYR A 218 -4.90 -27.58 21.99
C TYR A 218 -6.10 -28.00 21.14
N ALA A 219 -5.92 -29.02 20.31
CA ALA A 219 -7.01 -29.68 19.60
C ALA A 219 -7.44 -30.92 20.39
N VAL A 220 -8.74 -31.05 20.64
CA VAL A 220 -9.31 -32.26 21.24
C VAL A 220 -9.91 -33.08 20.12
N ILE A 221 -9.39 -34.29 19.94
CA ILE A 221 -9.89 -35.27 18.98
C ILE A 221 -10.34 -36.47 19.79
N THR A 222 -11.63 -36.76 19.77
CA THR A 222 -12.18 -38.01 20.31
C THR A 222 -12.16 -39.06 19.21
N ASP A 223 -11.70 -40.26 19.50
CA ASP A 223 -11.82 -41.40 18.58
C ASP A 223 -13.31 -41.63 18.28
N PRO A 224 -13.74 -41.67 17.01
CA PRO A 224 -15.13 -41.97 16.66
C PRO A 224 -15.63 -43.35 17.16
N LYS A 225 -14.75 -44.25 17.62
CA LYS A 225 -15.16 -45.52 18.26
C LYS A 225 -15.57 -45.41 19.74
N ASP A 226 -15.30 -44.30 20.42
CA ASP A 226 -15.65 -44.15 21.85
C ASP A 226 -17.10 -43.69 22.09
N ASN A 227 -17.93 -43.62 21.05
CA ASN A 227 -19.35 -43.23 21.13
C ASN A 227 -20.33 -44.43 21.09
N THR A 228 -19.91 -45.63 21.52
CA THR A 228 -20.81 -46.78 21.79
C THR A 228 -20.88 -47.10 23.27
#